data_AF-A0A3M2G9M3-F1
#
_entry.id   AF-A0A3M2G9M3-F1
#
_cell.length_a   1.000
_cell.length_b   1.000
_cell.length_c   1.000
_cell.angle_alpha   90.00
_cell.angle_beta   90.00
_cell.angle_gamma   90.00
#
_symmetry.space_group_name_H-M   'P 1'
#
loop_
_entity.id
_entity.type
_entity.pdbx_description
1 polymer ?
#
loop_
_entity_poly.entity_id
_entity_poly.type
_entity_poly.pdbx_seq_one_letter_code
_entity_poly.pdbx_strand_id
1 'polypeptide(L)' 'PPLLTPREAEVAHLAVHHSSREIAERLAISVRTVDNHLAAVYAKLGIRGRGELAEVLTPPR' A
#
# COMPACT_ATOMS: atom_id res chain seq x y z
N PRO A 1 -10.86 2.44 0.94
CA PRO A 1 -10.98 3.87 0.52
C PRO A 1 -11.48 3.97 -0.94
N PRO A 2 -12.58 4.68 -1.22
CA PRO A 2 -13.16 4.80 -2.56
C PRO A 2 -12.22 5.42 -3.62
N LEU A 3 -11.05 5.92 -3.21
CA LEU A 3 -10.01 6.51 -4.06
C LEU A 3 -8.98 5.50 -4.60
N LEU A 4 -8.83 4.33 -3.96
CA LEU A 4 -7.85 3.32 -4.39
C LEU A 4 -8.48 2.35 -5.38
N THR A 5 -7.72 2.01 -6.43
CA THR A 5 -8.03 0.84 -7.26
C THR A 5 -7.93 -0.44 -6.42
N PRO A 6 -8.55 -1.56 -6.86
CA PRO A 6 -8.45 -2.83 -6.15
C PRO A 6 -7.00 -3.27 -5.89
N ARG A 7 -6.12 -3.10 -6.88
CA ARG A 7 -4.71 -3.48 -6.75
C ARG A 7 -3.93 -2.59 -5.78
N GLU A 8 -4.19 -1.28 -5.79
CA GLU A 8 -3.60 -0.36 -4.83
C GLU A 8 -4.07 -0.65 -3.41
N ALA A 9 -5.35 -0.96 -3.21
CA ALA A 9 -5.88 -1.34 -1.91
C ALA A 9 -5.22 -2.64 -1.40
N GLU A 10 -5.10 -3.65 -2.25
CA GLU A 10 -4.41 -4.91 -1.92
C GLU A 10 -2.96 -4.67 -1.49
N VAL A 11 -2.20 -3.90 -2.29
CA VAL A 11 -0.81 -3.53 -1.96
C VAL A 11 -0.74 -2.73 -0.66
N ALA A 12 -1.63 -1.76 -0.45
CA ALA A 12 -1.68 -0.93 0.75
C ALA A 12 -1.93 -1.76 2.01
N HIS A 13 -2.88 -2.71 1.96
CA HIS A 13 -3.19 -3.60 3.07
C HIS A 13 -2.02 -4.53 3.40
N LEU A 14 -1.37 -5.12 2.40
CA LEU A 14 -0.20 -5.97 2.64
C LEU A 14 0.98 -5.16 3.21
N ALA A 15 1.17 -3.92 2.76
CA ALA A 15 2.27 -3.05 3.19
C ALA A 15 2.19 -2.60 4.65
N VAL A 16 1.07 -2.82 5.34
CA VAL A 16 0.97 -2.65 6.80
C VAL A 16 1.83 -3.68 7.54
N HIS A 17 1.98 -4.89 6.99
CA HIS A 17 2.61 -6.02 7.68
C HIS A 17 3.79 -6.65 6.91
N HIS A 18 3.99 -6.28 5.65
CA HIS A 18 4.96 -6.89 4.77
C HIS A 18 5.85 -5.85 4.07
N SER A 19 7.08 -6.25 3.77
CA SER A 19 8.02 -5.48 2.96
C SER A 19 7.64 -5.47 1.48
N SER A 20 8.15 -4.50 0.70
CA SER A 20 7.90 -4.46 -0.76
C SER A 20 8.35 -5.74 -1.46
N ARG A 21 9.37 -6.43 -0.92
CA ARG A 21 9.88 -7.71 -1.44
C ARG A 21 8.90 -8.86 -1.20
N GLU A 22 8.42 -9.02 0.02
CA GLU A 22 7.44 -10.06 0.35
C GLU A 22 6.13 -9.86 -0.42
N ILE A 23 5.72 -8.61 -0.60
CA ILE A 23 4.55 -8.26 -1.42
C ILE A 23 4.79 -8.63 -2.89
N ALA A 24 5.95 -8.29 -3.42
CA ALA A 24 6.32 -8.62 -4.80
C ALA A 24 6.28 -10.13 -5.05
N GLU A 25 6.84 -10.92 -4.12
CA GLU A 25 6.82 -12.38 -4.16
C GLU A 25 5.38 -12.93 -4.06
N ARG A 26 4.57 -12.44 -3.11
CA ARG A 26 3.17 -12.86 -2.90
C ARG A 26 2.27 -12.55 -4.09
N LEU A 27 2.52 -11.42 -4.74
CA LEU A 27 1.69 -10.90 -5.83
C LEU A 27 2.26 -11.23 -7.21
N ALA A 28 3.38 -11.95 -7.28
CA ALA A 28 4.11 -12.30 -8.51
C ALA A 28 4.41 -11.09 -9.42
N ILE A 29 4.86 -9.99 -8.83
CA ILE A 29 5.24 -8.74 -9.54
C ILE A 29 6.62 -8.27 -9.10
N SER A 30 7.18 -7.27 -9.79
CA SER A 30 8.47 -6.69 -9.38
C SER A 30 8.32 -5.81 -8.13
N VAL A 31 9.39 -5.71 -7.32
CA VAL A 31 9.47 -4.75 -6.21
C VAL A 31 9.21 -3.32 -6.70
N ARG A 32 9.72 -2.96 -7.89
CA ARG A 32 9.47 -1.65 -8.50
C ARG A 32 7.98 -1.42 -8.79
N THR A 33 7.24 -2.45 -9.18
CA THR A 33 5.79 -2.37 -9.37
C THR A 33 5.08 -2.12 -8.04
N VAL A 34 5.51 -2.80 -6.97
CA VAL A 34 4.99 -2.55 -5.61
C VAL A 34 5.25 -1.12 -5.18
N ASP A 35 6.48 -0.62 -5.36
CA ASP A 35 6.85 0.74 -4.97
C ASP A 35 6.07 1.80 -5.76
N ASN A 36 5.78 1.54 -7.04
CA ASN A 36 4.91 2.41 -7.85
C ASN A 36 3.47 2.44 -7.32
N HIS A 37 2.91 1.28 -6.95
CA HIS A 37 1.59 1.23 -6.32
C HIS A 37 1.59 1.97 -4.98
N LEU A 38 2.62 1.80 -4.16
CA LEU A 38 2.75 2.51 -2.88
C LEU A 38 2.86 4.03 -3.07
N ALA A 39 3.62 4.50 -4.04
CA ALA A 39 3.70 5.92 -4.36
C ALA A 39 2.34 6.50 -4.75
N ALA A 40 1.57 5.79 -5.58
CA ALA A 40 0.21 6.20 -5.95
C ALA A 40 -0.74 6.17 -4.76
N VAL A 41 -0.65 5.16 -3.89
CA VAL A 41 -1.42 5.06 -2.65
C VAL A 41 -1.12 6.24 -1.73
N TYR A 42 0.15 6.57 -1.51
CA TYR A 42 0.56 7.68 -0.65
C TYR A 42 0.01 9.00 -1.15
N ALA A 43 0.12 9.26 -2.46
CA ALA A 43 -0.45 10.45 -3.08
C ALA A 43 -1.98 10.51 -2.93
N LYS A 44 -2.69 9.39 -3.12
CA LYS A 44 -4.15 9.32 -3.03
C LYS A 44 -4.68 9.45 -1.60
N LEU A 45 -3.94 8.96 -0.62
CA LEU A 45 -4.29 9.04 0.80
C LEU A 45 -3.75 10.31 1.47
N GLY A 46 -2.90 11.07 0.79
CA GLY A 46 -2.28 12.29 1.34
C GLY A 46 -1.26 12.02 2.44
N ILE A 47 -0.62 10.84 2.44
CA ILE A 47 0.34 10.42 3.47
C ILE A 47 1.78 10.43 2.95
N ARG A 48 2.75 10.50 3.86
CA ARG A 48 4.17 10.63 3.48
C ARG A 48 4.89 9.31 3.28
N GLY A 49 4.30 8.21 3.76
CA GLY A 49 4.90 6.89 3.54
C GLY A 49 4.26 5.77 4.33
N ARG A 50 4.94 4.62 4.34
CA ARG A 50 4.46 3.35 4.89
C ARG A 50 4.03 3.45 6.35
N GLY A 51 4.73 4.23 7.18
CA GLY A 51 4.44 4.35 8.61
C GLY A 51 3.02 4.87 8.90
N GLU A 52 2.49 5.73 8.04
CA GLU A 52 1.14 6.31 8.18
C GLU A 52 0.03 5.38 7.64
N LEU A 53 0.36 4.33 6.87
CA LEU A 53 -0.65 3.43 6.28
C LEU A 53 -1.53 2.77 7.34
N ALA A 54 -0.94 2.31 8.45
CA ALA A 54 -1.68 1.63 9.50
C ALA A 54 -2.74 2.54 10.14
N GLU A 55 -2.42 3.82 10.29
CA GLU A 55 -3.30 4.82 10.88
C GLU A 55 -4.48 5.17 9.96
N VAL A 56 -4.24 5.26 8.64
CA VAL A 56 -5.28 5.66 7.67
C VAL A 56 -6.15 4.47 7.23
N LEU A 57 -5.62 3.25 7.23
CA LEU A 57 -6.37 2.04 6.86
C LEU A 57 -7.19 1.47 8.01
N THR A 58 -6.85 1.81 9.26
CA THR A 58 -7.63 1.41 10.44
C THR A 58 -8.54 2.57 10.84
N PRO A 59 -9.87 2.44 10.80
CA PRO A 59 -10.73 3.51 11.28
C PRO A 59 -10.47 3.78 12.78
N PRO A 60 -10.50 5.04 13.24
CA PRO A 60 -10.49 5.33 14.67
C PRO A 60 -11.68 4.63 15.33
N ARG A 61 -11.43 4.00 16.48
CA ARG A 61 -12.48 3.39 17.32
C ARG A 61 -13.44 4.44 17.87
#